data_AF-A0A7C7R886-F1
#
_entry.id   AF-A0A7C7R886-F1
#
_cell.length_a   1.000
_cell.length_b   1.000
_cell.length_c   1.000
_cell.angle_alpha   90.00
_cell.angle_beta   90.00
_cell.angle_gamma   90.00
#
_symmetry.space_group_name_H-M   'P 1'
#
loop_
_entity.id
_entity.type
_entity.pdbx_description
1 polymer ?
#
loop_
_entity_poly.entity_id
_entity_poly.type
_entity_poly.pdbx_seq_one_letter_code
_entity_poly.pdbx_strand_id
1 'polypeptide(L)'
;MTEEIKQPETQPSSEASPPPQDTVPLNAATGAAEPSPGQETSEAPEKKPESRFKRFLRRLLWTLVGVFVVFAAGFITAWMIFYRPLEAQKRSLEQQLQQIQEEKAALEVTKADLETKLQDAQARLADLEDQAKTIAAERDQAQTLQYLLSALADTYAAQLALDAENPTSARLHLSNVQASLRLLAERLPEQKEVFTEMNQRVDKAMQTLTTSPLTAQGELTALADYFLQLKNLITKK
;
A
#
# COMPACT_ATOMS: atom_id res chain seq x y z
N MET A 1 0.51 17.24 -16.29
CA MET A 1 0.03 18.34 -15.42
C MET A 1 0.39 17.95 -14.01
N THR A 2 1.49 18.53 -13.54
CA THR A 2 2.17 18.17 -12.30
C THR A 2 1.77 19.22 -11.27
N GLU A 3 0.96 18.86 -10.27
CA GLU A 3 0.71 19.75 -9.15
C GLU A 3 1.72 19.48 -8.03
N GLU A 4 2.57 20.47 -7.85
CA GLU A 4 3.59 20.62 -6.82
C GLU A 4 2.90 20.95 -5.49
N ILE A 5 2.71 19.95 -4.63
CA ILE A 5 2.19 20.17 -3.28
C ILE A 5 3.36 20.58 -2.38
N LYS A 6 3.39 21.89 -2.12
CA LYS A 6 4.33 22.59 -1.24
C LYS A 6 4.05 22.22 0.23
N GLN A 7 4.96 21.47 0.85
CA GLN A 7 4.99 21.25 2.30
C GLN A 7 5.23 22.58 3.04
N PRO A 8 4.62 22.81 4.21
CA PRO A 8 5.14 23.74 5.18
C PRO A 8 6.07 23.03 6.18
N GLU A 9 7.27 23.60 6.32
CA GLU A 9 8.28 23.27 7.32
C GLU A 9 7.79 23.43 8.77
N THR A 10 8.16 22.43 9.57
CA THR A 10 8.59 22.44 10.98
C THR A 10 8.59 23.74 11.78
N GLN A 11 8.05 23.65 13.01
CA GLN A 11 8.58 24.37 14.18
C GLN A 11 8.90 23.39 15.33
N PRO A 12 10.06 23.54 16.00
CA PRO A 12 10.47 22.73 17.15
C PRO A 12 10.28 23.48 18.48
N SER A 13 9.81 22.77 19.51
CA SER A 13 9.97 23.05 20.95
C SER A 13 9.77 21.70 21.65
N SER A 14 10.73 21.00 22.29
CA SER A 14 11.91 21.34 23.08
C SER A 14 11.62 22.20 24.32
N GLU A 15 11.16 21.56 25.40
CA GLU A 15 11.59 21.82 26.80
C GLU A 15 11.03 20.69 27.70
N ALA A 16 11.85 19.72 28.10
CA ALA A 16 12.68 19.67 29.33
C ALA A 16 11.91 19.22 30.60
N SER A 17 12.37 18.07 31.10
CA SER A 17 12.10 17.29 32.32
C SER A 17 12.20 18.06 33.67
N PRO A 18 12.33 17.42 34.86
CA PRO A 18 11.59 16.38 35.65
C PRO A 18 11.32 16.95 37.10
N PRO A 19 11.36 16.26 38.28
CA PRO A 19 11.24 14.84 38.73
C PRO A 19 10.17 14.64 39.87
N PRO A 20 10.04 13.43 40.48
CA PRO A 20 9.10 13.18 41.58
C PRO A 20 9.70 13.52 42.96
N GLN A 21 8.87 13.94 43.91
CA GLN A 21 9.26 14.14 45.31
C GLN A 21 8.41 13.31 46.26
N ASP A 22 9.02 12.23 46.75
CA ASP A 22 8.78 11.66 48.08
C ASP A 22 9.40 12.60 49.13
N THR A 23 8.64 13.00 50.15
CA THR A 23 9.17 13.25 51.50
C THR A 23 8.06 13.10 52.55
N VAL A 24 8.21 12.08 53.39
CA VAL A 24 7.63 11.94 54.74
C VAL A 24 8.63 12.59 55.72
N PRO A 25 8.19 13.36 56.74
CA PRO A 25 8.17 12.85 58.14
C PRO A 25 6.97 13.38 58.97
N LEU A 26 6.28 12.55 59.75
CA LEU A 26 6.54 12.26 61.16
C LEU A 26 6.74 13.53 62.02
N ASN A 27 5.70 13.94 62.77
CA ASN A 27 5.91 14.67 64.02
C ASN A 27 4.98 14.12 65.11
N ALA A 28 5.61 13.50 66.10
CA ALA A 28 5.05 13.02 67.35
C ALA A 28 5.76 13.79 68.48
N ALA A 29 5.17 13.73 69.69
CA ALA A 29 5.67 14.25 70.97
C ALA A 29 5.40 15.76 71.23
N THR A 30 5.05 16.24 72.42
CA THR A 30 4.78 15.64 73.75
C THR A 30 4.29 16.79 74.64
N GLY A 31 3.43 16.51 75.61
CA GLY A 31 3.07 17.47 76.65
C GLY A 31 2.18 16.87 77.73
N ALA A 32 2.75 15.98 78.53
CA ALA A 32 2.15 15.43 79.74
C ALA A 32 2.14 16.46 80.88
N ALA A 33 1.10 16.44 81.73
CA ALA A 33 1.22 16.65 83.18
C ALA A 33 -0.14 16.42 83.86
N GLU A 34 -0.25 15.29 84.56
CA GLU A 34 -1.06 15.16 85.78
C GLU A 34 -0.12 15.52 86.95
N PRO A 35 -0.57 16.26 87.97
CA PRO A 35 -1.03 15.57 89.19
C PRO A 35 -2.14 16.28 89.99
N SER A 36 -2.90 15.46 90.73
CA SER A 36 -3.72 15.80 91.93
C SER A 36 -2.81 16.10 93.16
N PRO A 37 -3.23 16.51 94.39
CA PRO A 37 -4.55 16.88 94.98
C PRO A 37 -4.52 18.15 95.91
N GLY A 38 -5.66 18.58 96.48
CA GLY A 38 -5.68 19.25 97.81
C GLY A 38 -6.49 20.56 98.03
N GLN A 39 -7.63 20.41 98.72
CA GLN A 39 -8.24 21.26 99.77
C GLN A 39 -8.50 22.79 99.64
N GLU A 40 -9.79 23.08 99.80
CA GLU A 40 -10.43 24.01 100.75
C GLU A 40 -10.60 25.52 100.47
N THR A 41 -11.84 25.91 100.78
CA THR A 41 -12.35 27.20 101.28
C THR A 41 -12.80 28.29 100.32
N SER A 42 -14.08 28.62 100.50
CA SER A 42 -14.61 29.98 100.67
C SER A 42 -14.57 30.90 99.45
N GLU A 43 -15.71 30.99 98.77
CA GLU A 43 -16.60 32.15 98.88
C GLU A 43 -17.66 32.03 97.78
N ALA A 44 -18.92 32.15 98.16
CA ALA A 44 -20.00 32.36 97.22
C ALA A 44 -19.83 33.74 96.56
N PRO A 45 -19.66 33.85 95.22
CA PRO A 45 -19.91 35.09 94.53
C PRO A 45 -21.32 35.00 93.95
N GLU A 46 -22.13 35.95 94.39
CA GLU A 46 -23.49 36.25 93.97
C GLU A 46 -23.79 35.82 92.52
N LYS A 47 -24.92 35.10 92.37
CA LYS A 47 -25.64 34.95 91.10
C LYS A 47 -25.92 36.36 90.55
N LYS A 48 -24.98 36.91 89.79
CA LYS A 48 -25.22 38.11 88.98
C LYS A 48 -26.40 37.77 88.08
N PRO A 49 -27.51 38.51 88.17
CA PRO A 49 -28.75 38.16 87.49
C PRO A 49 -28.43 37.97 86.01
N GLU A 50 -28.83 36.83 85.45
CA GLU A 50 -28.78 36.61 84.01
C GLU A 50 -29.45 37.80 83.34
N SER A 51 -28.61 38.70 82.80
CA SER A 51 -29.06 39.85 82.05
C SER A 51 -30.01 39.34 80.98
N ARG A 52 -31.22 39.89 80.93
CA ARG A 52 -32.29 39.50 79.99
C ARG A 52 -31.79 39.47 78.54
N PHE A 53 -30.72 40.22 78.25
CA PHE A 53 -29.99 40.23 76.98
C PHE A 53 -29.33 38.88 76.62
N LYS A 54 -28.78 38.12 77.59
CA LYS A 54 -28.16 36.81 77.32
C LYS A 54 -29.18 35.75 76.90
N ARG A 55 -30.38 35.76 77.47
CA ARG A 55 -31.47 34.83 77.07
C ARG A 55 -32.00 35.14 75.67
N PHE A 56 -32.12 36.43 75.33
CA PHE A 56 -32.48 36.87 73.98
C PHE A 56 -31.40 36.48 72.97
N LEU A 57 -30.12 36.73 73.29
CA LEU A 57 -29.00 36.37 72.42
C LEU A 57 -28.91 34.86 72.19
N ARG A 58 -29.13 34.03 73.22
CA ARG A 58 -29.15 32.57 73.09
C ARG A 58 -30.27 32.08 72.17
N ARG A 59 -31.44 32.72 72.21
CA ARG A 59 -32.58 32.38 71.33
C ARG A 59 -32.33 32.81 69.90
N LEU A 60 -31.80 34.01 69.68
CA LEU A 60 -31.38 34.50 68.35
C LEU A 60 -30.30 33.61 67.74
N LEU A 61 -29.32 33.18 68.56
CA LEU A 61 -28.26 32.27 68.13
C LEU A 61 -28.82 30.92 67.68
N TRP A 62 -29.78 30.34 68.42
CA TRP A 62 -30.45 29.09 68.04
C TRP A 62 -31.26 29.24 66.73
N THR A 63 -31.94 30.36 66.54
CA THR A 63 -32.65 30.64 65.28
C THR A 63 -31.67 30.79 64.12
N LEU A 64 -30.55 31.49 64.31
CA LEU A 64 -29.51 31.66 63.29
C LEU A 64 -28.86 30.32 62.92
N VAL A 65 -28.58 29.46 63.91
CA VAL A 65 -28.08 28.10 63.68
C VAL A 65 -29.09 27.28 62.89
N GLY A 66 -30.39 27.35 63.21
CA GLY A 66 -31.43 26.66 62.45
C GLY A 66 -31.49 27.09 60.98
N VAL A 67 -31.45 28.41 60.71
CA VAL A 67 -31.39 28.95 59.35
C VAL A 67 -30.11 28.52 58.64
N PHE A 68 -28.97 28.53 59.32
CA PHE A 68 -27.69 28.11 58.77
C PHE A 68 -27.69 26.64 58.38
N VAL A 69 -28.30 25.75 59.18
CA VAL A 69 -28.40 24.32 58.85
C VAL A 69 -29.24 24.10 57.59
N VAL A 70 -30.38 24.80 57.45
CA VAL A 70 -31.22 24.70 56.24
C VAL A 70 -30.48 25.22 55.01
N PHE A 71 -29.76 26.33 55.15
CA PHE A 71 -28.95 26.89 54.07
C PHE A 71 -27.81 25.95 53.65
N ALA A 72 -27.08 25.38 54.61
CA ALA A 72 -26.01 24.42 54.37
C ALA A 72 -26.55 23.16 53.67
N ALA A 73 -27.71 22.64 54.10
CA ALA A 73 -28.38 21.52 53.45
C ALA A 73 -28.74 21.86 51.99
N GLY A 74 -29.37 23.01 51.75
CA GLY A 74 -29.71 23.46 50.40
C GLY A 74 -28.48 23.64 49.49
N PHE A 75 -27.38 24.16 50.02
CA PHE A 75 -26.12 24.30 49.30
C PHE A 75 -25.51 22.95 48.92
N ILE A 76 -25.46 21.99 49.86
CA ILE A 76 -24.96 20.64 49.58
C ILE A 76 -25.82 19.95 48.52
N THR A 77 -27.15 20.11 48.59
CA THR A 77 -28.06 19.56 47.58
C THR A 77 -27.83 20.18 46.20
N ALA A 78 -27.74 21.51 46.11
CA ALA A 78 -27.45 22.20 44.85
C ALA A 78 -26.09 21.77 44.29
N TRP A 79 -25.05 21.71 45.13
CA TRP A 79 -23.72 21.24 44.74
C TRP A 79 -23.76 19.82 44.16
N MET A 80 -24.46 18.89 44.83
CA MET A 80 -24.60 17.53 44.32
C MET A 80 -25.35 17.47 42.99
N ILE A 81 -26.37 18.29 42.79
CA ILE A 81 -27.14 18.36 41.54
C ILE A 81 -26.30 18.90 40.39
N PHE A 82 -25.44 19.89 40.62
CA PHE A 82 -24.66 20.52 39.56
C PHE A 82 -23.29 19.87 39.30
N TYR A 83 -22.58 19.41 40.33
CA TYR A 83 -21.20 18.95 40.18
C TYR A 83 -21.09 17.51 39.65
N ARG A 84 -21.96 16.60 40.11
CA ARG A 84 -21.98 15.21 39.65
C ARG A 84 -22.22 15.04 38.14
N PRO A 85 -23.20 15.72 37.49
CA PRO A 85 -23.37 15.56 36.05
C PRO A 85 -22.17 16.12 35.27
N LEU A 86 -21.48 17.15 35.79
CA LEU A 86 -20.29 17.71 35.16
C LEU A 86 -19.12 16.71 35.16
N GLU A 87 -18.90 16.00 36.27
CA GLU A 87 -17.90 14.92 36.33
C GLU A 87 -18.26 13.75 35.42
N ALA A 88 -19.55 13.38 35.36
CA ALA A 88 -20.02 12.33 34.46
C ALA A 88 -19.80 12.73 32.98
N GLN A 89 -20.06 13.98 32.62
CA GLN A 89 -19.80 14.49 31.27
C GLN A 89 -18.30 14.51 30.94
N LYS A 90 -17.44 14.93 31.87
CA LYS A 90 -15.99 14.88 31.67
C LYS A 90 -15.51 13.46 31.43
N ARG A 91 -15.92 12.50 32.26
CA ARG A 91 -15.60 11.08 32.07
C ARG A 91 -16.12 10.54 30.74
N SER A 92 -17.34 10.92 30.33
CA SER A 92 -17.86 10.49 29.02
C SER A 92 -17.08 11.09 27.85
N LEU A 93 -16.64 12.34 27.96
CA LEU A 93 -15.79 12.97 26.94
C LEU A 93 -14.40 12.33 26.89
N GLU A 94 -13.80 12.05 28.04
CA GLU A 94 -12.51 11.35 28.13
C GLU A 94 -12.60 9.96 27.49
N GLN A 95 -13.68 9.21 27.74
CA GLN A 95 -13.94 7.92 27.11
C GLN A 95 -14.12 8.02 25.59
N GLN A 96 -14.87 9.01 25.11
CA GLN A 96 -15.03 9.26 23.66
C GLN A 96 -13.70 9.63 23.00
N LEU A 97 -12.90 10.49 23.64
CA LEU A 97 -11.57 10.85 23.14
C LEU A 97 -10.65 9.64 23.07
N GLN A 98 -10.67 8.78 24.10
CA GLN A 98 -9.89 7.55 24.09
C GLN A 98 -10.34 6.61 22.95
N GLN A 99 -11.65 6.42 22.78
CA GLN A 99 -12.19 5.59 21.70
C GLN A 99 -11.78 6.13 20.31
N ILE A 100 -11.89 7.43 20.08
CA ILE A 100 -11.49 8.07 18.82
C ILE A 100 -9.97 7.90 18.58
N GLN A 101 -9.15 7.96 19.63
CA GLN A 101 -7.71 7.72 19.51
C GLN A 101 -7.39 6.27 19.14
N GLU A 102 -8.10 5.30 19.73
CA GLU A 102 -7.96 3.88 19.41
C GLU A 102 -8.41 3.58 17.97
N GLU A 103 -9.55 4.14 17.54
CA GLU A 103 -10.05 4.02 16.16
C GLU A 103 -9.07 4.64 15.15
N LYS A 104 -8.52 5.82 15.47
CA LYS A 104 -7.50 6.46 14.64
C LYS A 104 -6.25 5.59 14.50
N ALA A 105 -5.74 5.04 15.60
CA ALA A 105 -4.58 4.16 15.58
C ALA A 105 -4.85 2.89 14.73
N ALA A 106 -6.03 2.29 14.86
CA ALA A 106 -6.42 1.13 14.05
C ALA A 106 -6.52 1.47 12.54
N LEU A 107 -7.05 2.66 12.22
CA LEU A 107 -7.14 3.13 10.84
C LEU A 107 -5.75 3.42 10.24
N GLU A 108 -4.82 3.96 11.01
CA GLU A 108 -3.43 4.18 10.58
C GLU A 108 -2.71 2.86 10.28
N VAL A 109 -2.90 1.83 11.10
CA VAL A 109 -2.37 0.48 10.83
C VAL A 109 -2.97 -0.11 9.56
N THR A 110 -4.29 0.02 9.37
CA THR A 110 -4.99 -0.47 8.17
C THR A 110 -4.50 0.25 6.91
N LYS A 111 -4.28 1.56 7.00
CA LYS A 111 -3.74 2.36 5.91
C LYS A 111 -2.32 1.88 5.52
N ALA A 112 -1.44 1.66 6.49
CA ALA A 112 -0.09 1.16 6.23
C ALA A 112 -0.08 -0.24 5.59
N ASP A 113 -0.98 -1.14 6.03
CA ASP A 113 -1.16 -2.46 5.42
C ASP A 113 -1.64 -2.36 3.96
N LEU A 114 -2.61 -1.49 3.69
CA LEU A 114 -3.11 -1.25 2.33
C LEU A 114 -2.04 -0.62 1.42
N GLU A 115 -1.25 0.32 1.93
CA GLU A 115 -0.14 0.91 1.19
C GLU A 115 0.91 -0.14 0.82
N THR A 116 1.24 -1.05 1.75
CA THR A 116 2.16 -2.18 1.51
C THR A 116 1.59 -3.11 0.44
N LYS A 117 0.32 -3.51 0.55
CA LYS A 117 -0.35 -4.37 -0.44
C LYS A 117 -0.43 -3.72 -1.82
N LEU A 118 -0.63 -2.42 -1.89
CA LEU A 118 -0.65 -1.67 -3.13
C LEU A 118 0.73 -1.65 -3.78
N GLN A 119 1.79 -1.41 -3.00
CA GLN A 119 3.17 -1.46 -3.49
C GLN A 119 3.53 -2.87 -4.00
N ASP A 120 3.17 -3.92 -3.27
CA ASP A 120 3.39 -5.31 -3.68
C ASP A 120 2.63 -5.64 -4.98
N ALA A 121 1.38 -5.19 -5.10
CA ALA A 121 0.58 -5.39 -6.30
C ALA A 121 1.17 -4.66 -7.51
N GLN A 122 1.69 -3.45 -7.33
CA GLN A 122 2.38 -2.69 -8.39
C GLN A 122 3.66 -3.39 -8.84
N ALA A 123 4.47 -3.90 -7.91
CA ALA A 123 5.68 -4.64 -8.22
C ALA A 123 5.37 -5.93 -9.01
N ARG A 124 4.33 -6.68 -8.60
CA ARG A 124 3.87 -7.88 -9.31
C ARG A 124 3.34 -7.55 -10.71
N LEU A 125 2.64 -6.44 -10.86
CA LEU A 125 2.11 -6.01 -12.15
C LEU A 125 3.26 -5.68 -13.12
N ALA A 126 4.28 -4.95 -12.65
CA ALA A 126 5.46 -4.64 -13.46
C ALA A 126 6.21 -5.92 -13.91
N ASP A 127 6.41 -6.88 -12.99
CA ASP A 127 7.03 -8.18 -13.30
C ASP A 127 6.21 -8.96 -14.35
N LEU A 128 4.89 -9.01 -14.20
CA LEU A 128 4.00 -9.67 -15.16
C LEU A 128 4.01 -8.99 -16.54
N GLU A 129 4.10 -7.66 -16.61
CA GLU A 129 4.22 -6.93 -17.87
C GLU A 129 5.54 -7.26 -18.59
N ASP A 130 6.64 -7.38 -17.87
CA ASP A 130 7.94 -7.73 -18.45
C ASP A 130 8.01 -9.20 -18.89
N GLN A 131 7.39 -10.11 -18.12
CA GLN A 131 7.19 -11.49 -18.55
C GLN A 131 6.32 -11.57 -19.82
N ALA A 132 5.23 -10.80 -19.88
CA ALA A 132 4.36 -10.78 -21.06
C ALA A 132 5.08 -10.27 -22.30
N LYS A 133 5.91 -9.23 -22.19
CA LYS A 133 6.75 -8.74 -23.29
C LYS A 133 7.76 -9.79 -23.76
N THR A 134 8.40 -10.48 -22.81
CA THR A 134 9.37 -11.55 -23.12
C THR A 134 8.71 -12.70 -23.86
N ILE A 135 7.58 -13.20 -23.35
CA ILE A 135 6.81 -14.28 -23.99
C ILE A 135 6.31 -13.85 -25.38
N ALA A 136 5.87 -12.60 -25.54
CA ALA A 136 5.46 -12.09 -26.85
C ALA A 136 6.62 -12.10 -27.85
N ALA A 137 7.82 -11.66 -27.43
CA ALA A 137 9.01 -11.68 -28.27
C ALA A 137 9.44 -13.11 -28.65
N GLU A 138 9.44 -14.05 -27.69
CA GLU A 138 9.73 -15.46 -27.93
C GLU A 138 8.73 -16.09 -28.91
N ARG A 139 7.44 -15.78 -28.74
CA ARG A 139 6.38 -16.24 -29.66
C ARG A 139 6.62 -15.72 -31.07
N ASP A 140 6.92 -14.43 -31.23
CA ASP A 140 7.15 -13.83 -32.55
C ASP A 140 8.40 -14.42 -33.23
N GLN A 141 9.45 -14.70 -32.45
CA GLN A 141 10.64 -15.40 -32.94
C GLN A 141 10.30 -16.84 -33.37
N ALA A 142 9.55 -17.58 -32.56
CA ALA A 142 9.15 -18.95 -32.86
C ALA A 142 8.26 -19.02 -34.12
N GLN A 143 7.31 -18.10 -34.28
CA GLN A 143 6.48 -18.01 -35.49
C GLN A 143 7.32 -17.70 -36.73
N THR A 144 8.28 -16.79 -36.62
CA THR A 144 9.20 -16.47 -37.72
C THR A 144 10.02 -17.70 -38.12
N LEU A 145 10.56 -18.44 -37.14
CA LEU A 145 11.28 -19.69 -37.40
C LEU A 145 10.37 -20.76 -38.02
N GLN A 146 9.10 -20.85 -37.60
CA GLN A 146 8.15 -21.78 -38.19
C GLN A 146 7.92 -21.49 -39.68
N TYR A 147 7.66 -20.22 -40.06
CA TYR A 147 7.50 -19.85 -41.48
C TYR A 147 8.76 -20.13 -42.28
N LEU A 148 9.93 -19.86 -41.71
CA LEU A 148 11.22 -20.14 -42.33
C LEU A 148 11.43 -21.63 -42.60
N LEU A 149 11.17 -22.47 -41.59
CA LEU A 149 11.32 -23.92 -41.72
C LEU A 149 10.28 -24.51 -42.68
N SER A 150 9.06 -23.96 -42.71
CA SER A 150 8.04 -24.34 -43.70
C SER A 150 8.51 -24.04 -45.12
N ALA A 151 9.04 -22.84 -45.35
CA ALA A 151 9.54 -22.44 -46.67
C ALA A 151 10.75 -23.29 -47.11
N LEU A 152 11.64 -23.63 -46.18
CA LEU A 152 12.76 -24.55 -46.42
C LEU A 152 12.25 -25.95 -46.79
N ALA A 153 11.27 -26.48 -46.05
CA ALA A 153 10.68 -27.78 -46.33
C ALA A 153 9.99 -27.82 -47.70
N ASP A 154 9.22 -26.80 -48.06
CA ASP A 154 8.61 -26.68 -49.39
C ASP A 154 9.68 -26.54 -50.49
N THR A 155 10.81 -25.88 -50.21
CA THR A 155 11.93 -25.80 -51.17
C THR A 155 12.51 -27.18 -51.46
N TYR A 156 12.75 -28.00 -50.42
CA TYR A 156 13.21 -29.37 -50.61
C TYR A 156 12.17 -30.27 -51.28
N ALA A 157 10.88 -30.08 -50.95
CA ALA A 157 9.80 -30.81 -51.61
C ALA A 157 9.71 -30.46 -53.12
N ALA A 158 9.93 -29.20 -53.47
CA ALA A 158 10.02 -28.75 -54.86
C ALA A 158 11.21 -29.39 -55.59
N GLN A 159 12.37 -29.48 -54.95
CA GLN A 159 13.55 -30.17 -55.50
C GLN A 159 13.26 -31.65 -55.75
N LEU A 160 12.70 -32.35 -54.75
CA LEU A 160 12.35 -33.76 -54.89
C LEU A 160 11.32 -34.00 -55.99
N ALA A 161 10.34 -33.09 -56.14
CA ALA A 161 9.36 -33.15 -57.21
C ALA A 161 9.97 -32.93 -58.59
N LEU A 162 10.99 -32.06 -58.71
CA LEU A 162 11.77 -31.89 -59.94
C LEU A 162 12.57 -33.15 -60.28
N ASP A 163 13.22 -33.77 -59.30
CA ASP A 163 13.96 -35.02 -59.49
C ASP A 163 13.04 -36.18 -59.91
N ALA A 164 11.78 -36.16 -59.48
CA ALA A 164 10.73 -37.09 -59.88
C ALA A 164 10.03 -36.72 -61.20
N GLU A 165 10.57 -35.77 -61.98
CA GLU A 165 10.02 -35.28 -63.24
C GLU A 165 8.56 -34.78 -63.14
N ASN A 166 8.15 -34.26 -61.98
CA ASN A 166 6.80 -33.77 -61.72
C ASN A 166 6.76 -32.24 -61.54
N PRO A 167 6.74 -31.47 -62.65
CA PRO A 167 6.78 -30.01 -62.60
C PRO A 167 5.52 -29.41 -61.97
N THR A 168 4.38 -30.12 -62.03
CA THR A 168 3.12 -29.65 -61.40
C THR A 168 3.25 -29.60 -59.89
N SER A 169 3.75 -30.68 -59.27
CA SER A 169 4.01 -30.71 -57.82
C SER A 169 5.10 -29.71 -57.42
N ALA A 170 6.17 -29.60 -58.21
CA ALA A 170 7.23 -28.62 -57.94
C ALA A 170 6.68 -27.18 -57.93
N ARG A 171 5.80 -26.84 -58.87
CA ARG A 171 5.16 -25.52 -58.95
C ARG A 171 4.25 -25.23 -57.77
N LEU A 172 3.52 -26.24 -57.27
CA LEU A 172 2.69 -26.11 -56.08
C LEU A 172 3.55 -25.77 -54.85
N HIS A 173 4.62 -26.51 -54.61
CA HIS A 173 5.52 -26.22 -53.49
C HIS A 173 6.18 -24.84 -53.62
N LEU A 174 6.62 -24.45 -54.83
CA LEU A 174 7.18 -23.11 -55.06
C LEU A 174 6.17 -21.99 -54.78
N SER A 175 4.87 -22.21 -55.06
CA SER A 175 3.82 -21.26 -54.69
C SER A 175 3.71 -21.10 -53.17
N ASN A 176 3.86 -22.19 -52.40
CA ASN A 176 3.87 -22.15 -50.94
C ASN A 176 5.11 -21.42 -50.40
N VAL A 177 6.27 -21.63 -51.03
CA VAL A 177 7.50 -20.88 -50.71
C VAL A 177 7.26 -19.38 -50.90
N GLN A 178 6.67 -18.97 -52.02
CA GLN A 178 6.37 -17.56 -52.27
C GLN A 178 5.41 -16.96 -51.22
N ALA A 179 4.38 -17.71 -50.83
CA ALA A 179 3.47 -17.28 -49.76
C ALA A 179 4.21 -17.10 -48.41
N SER A 180 5.09 -18.05 -48.07
CA SER A 180 5.90 -17.98 -46.84
C SER A 180 6.89 -16.82 -46.87
N LEU A 181 7.51 -16.53 -48.02
CA LEU A 181 8.41 -15.38 -48.18
C LEU A 181 7.69 -14.04 -47.97
N ARG A 182 6.44 -13.90 -48.38
CA ARG A 182 5.65 -12.68 -48.11
C ARG A 182 5.41 -12.48 -46.62
N LEU A 183 5.00 -13.54 -45.92
CA LEU A 183 4.79 -13.49 -44.46
C LEU A 183 6.10 -13.19 -43.71
N LEU A 184 7.22 -13.75 -44.16
CA LEU A 184 8.54 -13.47 -43.59
C LEU A 184 8.98 -12.02 -43.86
N ALA A 185 8.72 -11.49 -45.06
CA ALA A 185 9.06 -10.11 -45.41
C ALA A 185 8.28 -9.07 -44.59
N GLU A 186 7.04 -9.36 -44.22
CA GLU A 186 6.25 -8.50 -43.31
C GLU A 186 6.81 -8.50 -41.89
N ARG A 187 7.33 -9.64 -41.43
CA ARG A 187 7.85 -9.82 -40.07
C ARG A 187 9.30 -9.36 -39.90
N LEU A 188 10.09 -9.37 -40.97
CA LEU A 188 11.51 -9.04 -40.96
C LEU A 188 11.78 -7.91 -41.97
N PRO A 189 11.21 -6.70 -41.75
CA PRO A 189 11.32 -5.59 -42.71
C PRO A 189 12.76 -5.16 -42.96
N GLU A 190 13.67 -5.40 -42.02
CA GLU A 190 15.10 -5.10 -42.13
C GLU A 190 15.83 -6.00 -43.14
N GLN A 191 15.23 -7.14 -43.54
CA GLN A 191 15.79 -8.08 -44.51
C GLN A 191 15.13 -7.97 -45.90
N LYS A 192 14.51 -6.84 -46.22
CA LYS A 192 13.74 -6.63 -47.46
C LYS A 192 14.52 -6.97 -48.75
N GLU A 193 15.81 -6.62 -48.79
CA GLU A 193 16.66 -6.91 -49.96
C GLU A 193 16.86 -8.42 -50.16
N VAL A 194 17.13 -9.15 -49.07
CA VAL A 194 17.25 -10.61 -49.07
C VAL A 194 15.96 -11.25 -49.58
N PHE A 195 14.79 -10.81 -49.08
CA PHE A 195 13.51 -11.34 -49.56
C PHE A 195 13.22 -10.99 -51.02
N THR A 196 13.69 -9.84 -51.51
CA THR A 196 13.55 -9.47 -52.93
C THR A 196 14.35 -10.44 -53.80
N GLU A 197 15.60 -10.73 -53.41
CA GLU A 197 16.43 -11.71 -54.12
C GLU A 197 15.82 -13.12 -54.08
N MET A 198 15.36 -13.57 -52.90
CA MET A 198 14.73 -14.88 -52.75
C MET A 198 13.48 -15.02 -53.63
N ASN A 199 12.63 -13.98 -53.70
CA ASN A 199 11.46 -13.99 -54.59
C ASN A 199 11.86 -14.06 -56.07
N GLN A 200 12.88 -13.30 -56.49
CA GLN A 200 13.39 -13.37 -57.87
C GLN A 200 13.90 -14.78 -58.22
N ARG A 201 14.55 -15.47 -57.28
CA ARG A 201 15.00 -16.85 -57.46
C ARG A 201 13.84 -17.83 -57.57
N VAL A 202 12.81 -17.68 -56.74
CA VAL A 202 11.57 -18.48 -56.84
C VAL A 202 10.91 -18.27 -58.20
N ASP A 203 10.77 -17.02 -58.64
CA ASP A 203 10.17 -16.69 -59.94
C ASP A 203 10.99 -17.28 -61.10
N LYS A 204 12.32 -17.18 -61.05
CA LYS A 204 13.21 -17.78 -62.04
C LYS A 204 13.10 -19.31 -62.05
N ALA A 205 13.09 -19.94 -60.88
CA ALA A 205 12.89 -21.38 -60.76
C ALA A 205 11.56 -21.81 -61.40
N MET A 206 10.45 -21.12 -61.09
CA MET A 206 9.12 -21.36 -61.66
C MET A 206 9.09 -21.21 -63.19
N GLN A 207 9.82 -20.24 -63.75
CA GLN A 207 9.90 -20.02 -65.19
C GLN A 207 10.72 -21.09 -65.92
N THR A 208 11.72 -21.68 -65.26
CA THR A 208 12.61 -22.69 -65.85
C THR A 208 12.22 -24.14 -65.55
N LEU A 209 11.16 -24.39 -64.74
CA LEU A 209 10.74 -25.74 -64.32
C LEU A 209 10.62 -26.73 -65.48
N THR A 210 10.05 -26.32 -66.61
CA THR A 210 9.76 -27.21 -67.76
C THR A 210 10.80 -27.12 -68.86
N THR A 211 11.50 -25.99 -68.98
CA THR A 211 12.45 -25.72 -70.07
C THR A 211 13.87 -26.12 -69.71
N SER A 212 14.26 -25.97 -68.44
CA SER A 212 15.59 -26.29 -67.94
C SER A 212 15.53 -26.72 -66.47
N PRO A 213 15.14 -27.99 -66.18
CA PRO A 213 15.01 -28.49 -64.81
C PRO A 213 16.30 -28.34 -63.98
N LEU A 214 17.47 -28.51 -64.62
CA LEU A 214 18.77 -28.33 -63.97
C LEU A 214 19.00 -26.88 -63.52
N THR A 215 18.55 -25.90 -64.31
CA THR A 215 18.61 -24.48 -63.90
C THR A 215 17.67 -24.22 -62.74
N ALA A 216 16.44 -24.76 -62.78
CA ALA A 216 15.50 -24.63 -61.66
C ALA A 216 16.09 -25.24 -60.37
N GLN A 217 16.72 -26.41 -60.46
CA GLN A 217 17.38 -27.06 -59.33
C GLN A 217 18.51 -26.20 -58.73
N GLY A 218 19.33 -25.57 -59.57
CA GLY A 218 20.36 -24.62 -59.14
C GLY A 218 19.79 -23.42 -58.36
N GLU A 219 18.68 -22.85 -58.83
CA GLU A 219 18.00 -21.75 -58.12
C GLU A 219 17.40 -22.20 -56.78
N LEU A 220 16.82 -23.40 -56.71
CA LEU A 220 16.29 -23.96 -55.45
C LEU A 220 17.39 -24.25 -54.44
N THR A 221 18.56 -24.72 -54.88
CA THR A 221 19.72 -24.93 -53.99
C THR A 221 20.20 -23.62 -53.41
N ALA A 222 20.38 -22.60 -54.24
CA ALA A 222 20.74 -21.27 -53.76
C ALA A 222 19.70 -20.73 -52.77
N LEU A 223 18.40 -20.91 -53.07
CA LEU A 223 17.32 -20.49 -52.19
C LEU A 223 17.35 -21.20 -50.82
N ALA A 224 17.63 -22.50 -50.80
CA ALA A 224 17.81 -23.26 -49.56
C ALA A 224 18.99 -22.72 -48.74
N ASP A 225 20.11 -22.36 -49.39
CA ASP A 225 21.26 -21.74 -48.72
C ASP A 225 20.89 -20.38 -48.09
N TYR A 226 20.09 -19.55 -48.77
CA TYR A 226 19.57 -18.30 -48.20
C TYR A 226 18.70 -18.54 -46.97
N PHE A 227 17.79 -19.53 -47.01
CA PHE A 227 16.98 -19.89 -45.84
C PHE A 227 17.84 -20.34 -44.65
N LEU A 228 18.90 -21.11 -44.89
CA LEU A 228 19.83 -21.54 -43.84
C LEU A 228 20.65 -20.37 -43.27
N GLN A 229 21.11 -19.44 -44.12
CA GLN A 229 21.77 -18.22 -43.68
C GLN A 229 20.85 -17.36 -42.82
N LEU A 230 19.60 -17.15 -43.27
CA LEU A 230 18.60 -16.38 -42.54
C LEU A 230 18.24 -17.04 -41.20
N LYS A 231 18.12 -18.38 -41.17
CA LYS A 231 17.94 -19.13 -39.92
C LYS A 231 19.05 -18.83 -38.92
N ASN A 232 20.30 -18.95 -39.37
CA ASN A 232 21.46 -18.71 -38.53
C ASN A 232 21.54 -17.27 -38.03
N LEU A 233 21.06 -16.31 -38.83
CA LEU A 233 20.96 -14.91 -38.43
C LEU A 233 19.92 -14.72 -37.31
N ILE A 234 18.75 -15.33 -37.44
CA ILE A 234 17.63 -15.20 -36.48
C ILE A 234 17.94 -15.89 -35.16
N THR A 235 18.61 -17.04 -35.17
CA THR A 235 18.93 -17.80 -33.96
C THR A 235 20.13 -17.26 -33.18
N LYS A 236 20.93 -16.35 -33.76
CA LYS A 236 22.09 -15.76 -33.10
C LYS A 236 21.78 -14.44 -32.38
N LYS A 237 20.61 -13.85 -32.63
CA LYS A 237 20.10 -12.69 -31.89
C LYS A 237 19.46 -13.16 -30.59
#